data_AF-A0A1B0DI55-F1
#
_entry.id   AF-A0A1B0DI55-F1
#
_cell.length_a   1.000
_cell.length_b   1.000
_cell.length_c   1.000
_cell.angle_alpha   90.00
_cell.angle_beta   90.00
_cell.angle_gamma   90.00
#
_symmetry.space_group_name_H-M   'P 1'
#
loop_
_entity.id
_entity.type
_entity.pdbx_description
1 polymer ?
#
loop_
_entity_poly.entity_id
_entity_poly.type
_entity_poly.pdbx_seq_one_letter_code
_entity_poly.pdbx_strand_id
1 'polypeptide(L)'
;ADHRRIPPPAPEEQLVWRAARATGAAPSYFRAFGRFLDGGLIANNPTLDAMTEIHEYNMALRRVGREKEAIPLSVVVSLGTGMIPVTELKEIDVFRPDSIWDTAKLAYGISAIGNLLVDQATASDGRVVDRARAWCSMIEVPYFRFNPQLSEDVPMDEKSDQKLINMMWEAKAYIYANRNKVIEMINLLK
;
A
#
# COMPACT_ATOMS: atom_id res chain seq x y z
N ALA A 1 27.82 -14.38 -2.40
CA ALA A 1 27.06 -15.58 -2.02
C ALA A 1 25.58 -15.28 -2.21
N ASP A 2 24.81 -16.21 -2.79
CA ASP A 2 23.40 -16.00 -3.15
C ASP A 2 22.51 -15.97 -1.90
N HIS A 3 22.38 -14.79 -1.30
CA HIS A 3 21.57 -14.57 -0.09
C HIS A 3 20.07 -14.80 -0.31
N ARG A 4 19.61 -15.14 -1.52
CA ARG A 4 18.19 -15.35 -1.85
C ARG A 4 17.60 -16.64 -1.27
N ARG A 5 18.42 -17.58 -0.78
CA ARG A 5 17.98 -18.92 -0.33
C ARG A 5 18.09 -19.20 1.16
N ILE A 6 18.60 -18.27 1.96
CA ILE A 6 18.74 -18.47 3.41
C ILE A 6 17.46 -17.97 4.09
N PRO A 7 16.67 -18.80 4.79
CA PRO A 7 15.48 -18.32 5.49
C PRO A 7 15.83 -17.18 6.47
N PRO A 8 14.89 -16.26 6.77
CA PRO A 8 15.14 -15.25 7.79
C PRO A 8 15.45 -15.94 9.13
N PRO A 9 16.25 -15.28 10.00
CA PRO A 9 16.52 -15.78 11.35
C PRO A 9 15.23 -15.91 12.17
N ALA A 10 15.27 -16.59 13.32
CA ALA A 10 14.07 -16.79 14.13
C ALA A 10 13.44 -15.43 14.53
N PRO A 11 12.11 -15.33 14.74
CA PRO A 11 11.46 -14.06 15.07
C PRO A 11 12.10 -13.34 16.27
N GLU A 12 12.56 -14.09 17.27
CA GLU A 12 13.25 -13.61 18.47
C GLU A 12 14.59 -12.89 18.16
N GLU A 13 15.21 -13.24 17.04
CA GLU A 13 16.47 -12.68 16.57
C GLU A 13 16.26 -11.51 15.59
N GLN A 14 15.00 -11.23 15.22
CA GLN A 14 14.63 -10.16 14.31
C GLN A 14 14.32 -8.87 15.08
N LEU A 15 15.20 -7.88 14.90
CA LEU A 15 15.04 -6.58 15.56
C LEU A 15 13.98 -5.73 14.85
N VAL A 16 13.07 -5.15 15.62
CA VAL A 16 11.97 -4.30 15.12
C VAL A 16 12.46 -3.18 14.19
N TRP A 17 13.55 -2.48 14.55
CA TRP A 17 14.08 -1.40 13.73
C TRP A 17 14.59 -1.87 12.37
N ARG A 18 15.04 -3.13 12.25
CA ARG A 18 15.48 -3.71 10.98
C ARG A 18 14.29 -3.96 10.06
N ALA A 19 13.19 -4.47 10.60
CA ALA A 19 11.93 -4.64 9.87
C ALA A 19 11.38 -3.29 9.41
N ALA A 20 11.33 -2.29 10.32
CA ALA A 20 10.90 -0.93 10.00
C ALA A 20 11.74 -0.28 8.90
N ARG A 21 13.07 -0.44 8.95
CA ARG A 21 13.96 0.05 7.89
C ARG A 21 13.77 -0.69 6.57
N ALA A 22 13.59 -2.00 6.62
CA ALA A 22 13.41 -2.83 5.43
C ALA A 22 12.14 -2.46 4.66
N THR A 23 11.01 -2.33 5.37
CA THR A 23 9.71 -2.07 4.74
C THR A 23 9.60 -0.68 4.12
N GLY A 24 10.37 0.31 4.58
CA GLY A 24 10.39 1.67 4.04
C GLY A 24 11.57 1.95 3.09
N ALA A 25 12.26 0.92 2.60
CA ALA A 25 13.40 1.06 1.70
C ALA A 25 12.97 1.35 0.24
N ALA A 26 12.21 2.42 0.04
CA ALA A 26 11.66 2.85 -1.26
C ALA A 26 12.75 3.01 -2.33
N PRO A 27 12.63 2.31 -3.48
CA PRO A 27 13.54 2.54 -4.61
C PRO A 27 13.56 4.01 -5.01
N SER A 28 14.71 4.50 -5.46
CA SER A 28 15.02 5.90 -5.76
C SER A 28 15.22 6.82 -4.53
N TYR A 29 14.60 6.53 -3.39
CA TYR A 29 14.76 7.31 -2.14
C TYR A 29 15.81 6.73 -1.20
N PHE A 30 15.79 5.41 -1.00
CA PHE A 30 16.66 4.71 -0.05
C PHE A 30 17.37 3.53 -0.71
N ARG A 31 18.56 3.20 -0.19
CA ARG A 31 19.26 1.97 -0.57
C ARG A 31 18.56 0.76 0.04
N ALA A 32 18.54 -0.35 -0.69
CA ALA A 32 18.05 -1.63 -0.22
C ALA A 32 18.65 -2.02 1.14
N PHE A 33 17.85 -2.63 2.00
CA PHE A 33 18.31 -3.11 3.31
C PHE A 33 18.62 -4.60 3.25
N GLY A 34 19.89 -4.91 3.01
CA GLY A 34 20.34 -6.29 2.80
C GLY A 34 19.72 -6.87 1.53
N ARG A 35 18.72 -7.75 1.69
CA ARG A 35 17.98 -8.36 0.58
C ARG A 35 16.58 -7.78 0.37
N PHE A 36 16.17 -6.84 1.22
CA PHE A 36 14.81 -6.31 1.26
C PHE A 36 14.73 -4.94 0.57
N LEU A 37 13.62 -4.72 -0.10
CA LEU A 37 13.17 -3.46 -0.66
C LEU A 37 11.83 -3.09 0.00
N ASP A 38 11.36 -1.88 -0.29
CA ASP A 38 10.08 -1.38 0.19
C ASP A 38 8.91 -2.34 -0.04
N GLY A 39 8.03 -2.42 0.97
CA GLY A 39 6.80 -3.21 0.89
C GLY A 39 5.84 -2.72 -0.19
N GLY A 40 5.95 -1.44 -0.58
CA GLY A 40 5.16 -0.82 -1.63
C GLY A 40 5.28 -1.51 -2.98
N LEU A 41 6.38 -2.22 -3.27
CA LEU A 41 6.54 -2.96 -4.53
C LEU A 41 5.67 -4.24 -4.60
N ILE A 42 5.14 -4.70 -3.46
CA ILE A 42 4.40 -5.96 -3.36
C ILE A 42 2.99 -5.69 -2.82
N ALA A 43 2.89 -4.93 -1.73
CA ALA A 43 1.67 -4.71 -0.97
C ALA A 43 1.62 -3.28 -0.41
N ASN A 44 1.56 -2.26 -1.29
CA ASN A 44 1.46 -0.86 -0.85
C ASN A 44 0.12 -0.53 -0.13
N ASN A 45 -0.88 -1.40 -0.31
CA ASN A 45 -2.04 -1.47 0.55
C ASN A 45 -2.15 -2.90 1.09
N PRO A 46 -1.69 -3.15 2.33
CA PRO A 46 -1.52 -4.51 2.86
C PRO A 46 -2.84 -5.13 3.33
N THR A 47 -4.01 -4.58 2.97
CA THR A 47 -5.31 -5.03 3.50
C THR A 47 -5.55 -6.50 3.15
N LEU A 48 -5.36 -6.91 1.90
CA LEU A 48 -5.60 -8.28 1.46
C LEU A 48 -4.58 -9.25 2.03
N ASP A 49 -3.31 -8.85 2.09
CA ASP A 49 -2.23 -9.64 2.70
C ASP A 49 -2.48 -9.85 4.19
N ALA A 50 -2.86 -8.80 4.92
CA ALA A 50 -3.20 -8.88 6.34
C ALA A 50 -4.42 -9.78 6.60
N MET A 51 -5.46 -9.68 5.77
CA MET A 51 -6.62 -10.58 5.86
C MET A 51 -6.23 -12.04 5.62
N THR A 52 -5.33 -12.27 4.66
CA THR A 52 -4.80 -13.61 4.35
C THR A 52 -4.00 -14.17 5.53
N GLU A 53 -3.09 -13.39 6.11
CA GLU A 53 -2.29 -13.77 7.28
C GLU A 53 -3.19 -14.10 8.49
N ILE A 54 -4.19 -13.27 8.78
CA ILE A 54 -5.16 -13.51 9.87
C ILE A 54 -5.91 -14.83 9.63
N HIS A 55 -6.32 -15.09 8.38
CA HIS A 55 -7.02 -16.31 8.03
C HIS A 55 -6.12 -17.55 8.20
N GLU A 56 -4.90 -17.51 7.67
CA GLU A 56 -3.93 -18.61 7.77
C GLU A 56 -3.55 -18.90 9.23
N TYR A 57 -3.32 -17.86 10.03
CA TYR A 57 -3.06 -17.98 11.46
C TYR A 57 -4.22 -18.65 12.20
N ASN A 58 -5.46 -18.21 11.96
CA ASN A 58 -6.65 -18.82 12.55
C ASN A 58 -6.84 -20.27 12.11
N MET A 59 -6.57 -20.59 10.84
CA MET A 59 -6.60 -21.96 10.34
C MET A 59 -5.57 -22.85 11.03
N ALA A 60 -4.33 -22.34 11.19
CA ALA A 60 -3.26 -23.06 11.88
C ALA A 60 -3.64 -23.35 13.35
N LEU A 61 -4.17 -22.35 14.08
CA LEU A 61 -4.63 -22.52 15.46
C LEU A 61 -5.71 -23.59 15.59
N ARG A 62 -6.72 -23.58 14.72
CA ARG A 62 -7.76 -24.62 14.69
C ARG A 62 -7.15 -26.00 14.43
N ARG A 63 -6.19 -26.09 13.50
CA ARG A 63 -5.57 -27.36 13.12
C ARG A 63 -4.77 -28.02 14.25
N VAL A 64 -4.16 -27.21 15.13
CA VAL A 64 -3.40 -27.68 16.30
C VAL A 64 -4.24 -27.78 17.58
N GLY A 65 -5.57 -27.67 17.48
CA GLY A 65 -6.48 -27.79 18.63
C GLY A 65 -6.54 -26.57 19.55
N ARG A 66 -6.00 -25.42 19.10
CA ARG A 66 -5.99 -24.13 19.81
C ARG A 66 -7.08 -23.19 19.30
N GLU A 67 -8.24 -23.73 18.92
CA GLU A 67 -9.35 -22.96 18.34
C GLU A 67 -9.82 -21.80 19.22
N LYS A 68 -9.74 -21.94 20.55
CA LYS A 68 -10.12 -20.87 21.50
C LYS A 68 -9.28 -19.59 21.35
N GLU A 69 -8.12 -19.67 20.74
CA GLU A 69 -7.23 -18.54 20.48
C GLU A 69 -7.48 -17.91 19.10
N ALA A 70 -8.26 -18.56 18.24
CA ALA A 70 -8.57 -18.04 16.92
C ALA A 70 -9.63 -16.95 17.03
N ILE A 71 -9.30 -15.75 16.56
CA ILE A 71 -10.18 -14.58 16.61
C ILE A 71 -10.62 -14.26 15.18
N PRO A 72 -11.90 -14.47 14.82
CA PRO A 72 -12.39 -14.12 13.50
C PRO A 72 -12.33 -12.61 13.29
N LEU A 73 -12.09 -12.21 12.04
CA LEU A 73 -12.08 -10.82 11.63
C LEU A 73 -13.50 -10.24 11.77
N SER A 74 -13.66 -9.13 12.49
CA SER A 74 -14.96 -8.49 12.73
C SER A 74 -15.14 -7.18 11.98
N VAL A 75 -14.05 -6.44 11.72
CA VAL A 75 -14.05 -5.17 11.00
C VAL A 75 -12.68 -4.94 10.37
N VAL A 76 -12.66 -4.32 9.19
CA VAL A 76 -11.42 -3.91 8.52
C VAL A 76 -11.42 -2.40 8.32
N VAL A 77 -10.35 -1.75 8.80
CA VAL A 77 -10.13 -0.31 8.61
C VAL A 77 -8.82 -0.12 7.85
N SER A 78 -8.92 0.36 6.61
CA SER A 78 -7.79 0.69 5.75
C SER A 78 -7.59 2.20 5.72
N LEU A 79 -6.37 2.65 6.03
CA LEU A 79 -6.00 4.06 6.06
C LEU A 79 -5.02 4.34 4.91
N GLY A 80 -5.33 5.34 4.10
CA GLY A 80 -4.45 5.84 3.06
C GLY A 80 -3.69 7.10 3.51
N THR A 81 -2.62 7.42 2.79
CA THR A 81 -1.74 8.56 3.07
C THR A 81 -2.13 9.83 2.29
N GLY A 82 -3.30 9.85 1.66
CA GLY A 82 -3.77 10.90 0.78
C GLY A 82 -3.92 10.41 -0.67
N MET A 83 -4.88 10.98 -1.39
CA MET A 83 -5.01 10.86 -2.84
C MET A 83 -4.58 12.17 -3.46
N ILE A 84 -3.58 12.13 -4.32
CA ILE A 84 -3.17 13.30 -5.09
C ILE A 84 -4.26 13.69 -6.11
N PRO A 85 -4.32 14.95 -6.56
CA PRO A 85 -5.22 15.35 -7.65
C PRO A 85 -4.98 14.53 -8.91
N VAL A 86 -6.04 14.26 -9.67
CA VAL A 86 -5.91 13.60 -10.99
C VAL A 86 -5.14 14.52 -11.91
N THR A 87 -3.98 14.07 -12.39
CA THR A 87 -3.18 14.75 -13.40
C THR A 87 -3.42 14.11 -14.77
N GLU A 88 -3.50 14.92 -15.82
CA GLU A 88 -3.56 14.42 -17.19
C GLU A 88 -2.19 13.82 -17.56
N LEU A 89 -2.16 12.50 -17.79
CA LEU A 89 -0.99 11.86 -18.38
C LEU A 89 -0.94 12.23 -19.87
N LYS A 90 0.21 12.75 -20.32
CA LYS A 90 0.48 12.88 -21.76
C LYS A 90 0.43 11.49 -22.38
N GLU A 91 -0.33 11.31 -23.46
CA GLU A 91 -0.48 10.04 -24.16
C GLU A 91 0.87 9.39 -24.43
N ILE A 92 1.07 8.17 -23.91
CA ILE A 92 2.24 7.35 -24.21
C ILE A 92 1.83 6.42 -25.33
N ASP A 93 2.14 6.80 -26.57
CA ASP A 93 1.92 5.96 -27.74
C ASP A 93 3.03 4.90 -27.84
N VAL A 94 2.71 3.65 -27.49
CA VAL A 94 3.64 2.51 -27.57
C VAL A 94 3.45 1.81 -28.92
N PHE A 95 3.82 2.48 -30.00
CA PHE A 95 3.95 1.82 -31.30
C PHE A 95 5.37 1.24 -31.47
N ARG A 96 5.44 0.00 -31.99
CA ARG A 96 6.70 -0.66 -32.35
C ARG A 96 7.27 0.08 -33.58
N PRO A 97 8.45 0.72 -33.50
CA PRO A 97 8.94 1.54 -34.60
C PRO A 97 9.70 0.72 -35.64
N ASP A 98 9.46 0.99 -36.92
CA ASP A 98 10.13 0.37 -38.07
C ASP A 98 11.48 1.07 -38.46
N SER A 99 11.99 2.02 -37.66
CA SER A 99 13.18 2.82 -38.02
C SER A 99 14.14 3.15 -36.85
N ILE A 100 15.43 3.35 -37.19
CA ILE A 100 16.56 3.55 -36.26
C ILE A 100 16.53 4.93 -35.56
N TRP A 101 15.79 5.91 -36.12
CA TRP A 101 15.65 7.23 -35.48
C TRP A 101 14.81 7.22 -34.20
N ASP A 102 14.12 6.12 -33.93
CA ASP A 102 13.27 5.92 -32.77
C ASP A 102 14.01 5.51 -31.49
N THR A 103 15.34 5.46 -31.48
CA THR A 103 16.10 5.01 -30.29
C THR A 103 15.96 5.95 -29.07
N ALA A 104 15.88 7.27 -29.26
CA ALA A 104 15.62 8.22 -28.18
C ALA A 104 14.15 8.17 -27.69
N LYS A 105 13.20 8.02 -28.62
CA LYS A 105 11.78 7.81 -28.31
C LYS A 105 11.54 6.46 -27.62
N LEU A 106 12.33 5.44 -27.97
CA LEU A 106 12.32 4.11 -27.35
C LEU A 106 12.89 4.18 -25.92
N ALA A 107 14.00 4.88 -25.69
CA ALA A 107 14.54 5.07 -24.35
C ALA A 107 13.55 5.82 -23.43
N TYR A 108 12.93 6.88 -23.96
CA TYR A 108 11.88 7.62 -23.24
C TYR A 108 10.63 6.74 -23.01
N GLY A 109 10.19 5.99 -24.02
CA GLY A 109 9.05 5.06 -23.93
C GLY A 109 9.28 3.89 -22.95
N ILE A 110 10.49 3.30 -22.93
CA ILE A 110 10.87 2.28 -21.96
C ILE A 110 10.88 2.86 -20.54
N SER A 111 11.39 4.08 -20.35
CA SER A 111 11.37 4.74 -19.03
C SER A 111 9.95 5.07 -18.55
N ALA A 112 9.07 5.48 -19.47
CA ALA A 112 7.66 5.76 -19.16
C ALA A 112 6.89 4.48 -18.80
N ILE A 113 7.10 3.38 -19.55
CA ILE A 113 6.55 2.05 -19.21
C ILE A 113 7.09 1.57 -17.86
N GLY A 114 8.38 1.77 -17.58
CA GLY A 114 8.99 1.42 -16.30
C GLY A 114 8.34 2.15 -15.13
N ASN A 115 8.15 3.47 -15.24
CA ASN A 115 7.47 4.27 -14.22
C ASN A 115 6.01 3.85 -14.06
N LEU A 116 5.27 3.64 -15.16
CA LEU A 116 3.89 3.13 -15.08
C LEU A 116 3.79 1.77 -14.37
N LEU A 117 4.73 0.86 -14.65
CA LEU A 117 4.77 -0.44 -13.97
C LEU A 117 5.05 -0.29 -12.48
N VAL A 118 5.94 0.62 -12.09
CA VAL A 118 6.19 0.95 -10.69
C VAL A 118 4.93 1.54 -10.07
N ASP A 119 4.29 2.54 -10.70
CA ASP A 119 3.07 3.17 -10.22
C ASP A 119 1.94 2.15 -10.00
N GLN A 120 1.77 1.20 -10.93
CA GLN A 120 0.80 0.11 -10.80
C GLN A 120 1.18 -0.88 -9.69
N ALA A 121 2.46 -1.24 -9.57
CA ALA A 121 2.92 -2.14 -8.51
C ALA A 121 2.79 -1.50 -7.12
N THR A 122 2.98 -0.19 -7.04
CA THR A 122 2.82 0.61 -5.82
C THR A 122 1.42 1.19 -5.67
N ALA A 123 0.43 0.71 -6.42
CA ALA A 123 -0.94 1.21 -6.30
C ALA A 123 -1.52 0.85 -4.91
N SER A 124 -1.87 1.87 -4.13
CA SER A 124 -2.47 1.70 -2.80
C SER A 124 -3.98 2.01 -2.76
N ASP A 125 -4.53 2.51 -3.86
CA ASP A 125 -5.96 2.81 -4.04
C ASP A 125 -6.51 2.21 -5.35
N GLY A 126 -7.79 2.44 -5.64
CA GLY A 126 -8.48 1.90 -6.81
C GLY A 126 -8.81 0.41 -6.66
N ARG A 127 -8.35 -0.43 -7.60
CA ARG A 127 -8.77 -1.85 -7.67
C ARG A 127 -8.37 -2.67 -6.45
N VAL A 128 -7.26 -2.34 -5.79
CA VAL A 128 -6.85 -3.04 -4.55
C VAL A 128 -7.88 -2.83 -3.44
N VAL A 129 -8.38 -1.60 -3.30
CA VAL A 129 -9.44 -1.25 -2.35
C VAL A 129 -10.77 -1.90 -2.72
N ASP A 130 -11.13 -1.94 -4.01
CA ASP A 130 -12.36 -2.60 -4.48
C ASP A 130 -12.36 -4.10 -4.20
N ARG A 131 -11.22 -4.78 -4.46
CA ARG A 131 -11.04 -6.19 -4.16
C ARG A 131 -11.18 -6.44 -2.66
N ALA A 132 -10.48 -5.66 -1.82
CA ALA A 132 -10.57 -5.78 -0.37
C ALA A 132 -12.01 -5.60 0.14
N ARG A 133 -12.71 -4.57 -0.36
CA ARG A 133 -14.12 -4.33 -0.02
C ARG A 133 -15.03 -5.48 -0.43
N ALA A 134 -14.87 -6.01 -1.64
CA ALA A 134 -15.67 -7.13 -2.13
C ALA A 134 -15.45 -8.40 -1.28
N TRP A 135 -14.19 -8.72 -0.97
CA TRP A 135 -13.85 -9.86 -0.11
C TRP A 135 -14.40 -9.71 1.31
N CYS A 136 -14.29 -8.52 1.92
CA CYS A 136 -14.89 -8.24 3.21
C CYS A 136 -16.42 -8.43 3.17
N SER A 137 -17.07 -7.94 2.10
CA SER A 137 -18.51 -8.11 1.91
C SER A 137 -18.93 -9.59 1.77
N MET A 138 -18.10 -10.44 1.16
CA MET A 138 -18.38 -11.88 1.03
C MET A 138 -18.39 -12.61 2.38
N ILE A 139 -17.63 -12.12 3.36
CA ILE A 139 -17.53 -12.71 4.70
C ILE A 139 -18.31 -11.91 5.75
N GLU A 140 -19.19 -11.01 5.31
CA GLU A 140 -20.03 -10.15 6.16
C GLU A 140 -19.23 -9.27 7.14
N VAL A 141 -18.00 -8.91 6.76
CA VAL A 141 -17.14 -8.02 7.55
C VAL A 141 -17.26 -6.58 7.02
N PRO A 142 -17.62 -5.60 7.85
CA PRO A 142 -17.62 -4.20 7.46
C PRO A 142 -16.21 -3.71 7.09
N TYR A 143 -16.12 -2.99 5.96
CA TYR A 143 -14.87 -2.43 5.43
C TYR A 143 -14.93 -0.91 5.37
N PHE A 144 -14.02 -0.25 6.08
CA PHE A 144 -13.86 1.21 6.08
C PHE A 144 -12.54 1.61 5.44
N ARG A 145 -12.60 2.36 4.35
CA ARG A 145 -11.44 3.08 3.78
C ARG A 145 -11.53 4.56 4.12
N PHE A 146 -10.47 5.11 4.68
CA PHE A 146 -10.28 6.54 4.86
C PHE A 146 -9.03 6.96 4.11
N ASN A 147 -9.20 7.85 3.14
CA ASN A 147 -8.11 8.39 2.35
C ASN A 147 -8.50 9.81 1.91
N PRO A 148 -7.89 10.87 2.47
CA PRO A 148 -8.28 12.25 2.15
C PRO A 148 -7.84 12.63 0.73
N GLN A 149 -8.67 13.39 0.02
CA GLN A 149 -8.23 14.03 -1.23
C GLN A 149 -7.33 15.22 -0.88
N LEU A 150 -6.12 15.23 -1.43
CA LEU A 150 -5.17 16.33 -1.30
C LEU A 150 -5.43 17.36 -2.40
N SER A 151 -5.13 18.63 -2.10
CA SER A 151 -5.26 19.73 -3.07
C SER A 151 -4.10 19.83 -4.05
N GLU A 152 -2.93 19.31 -3.69
CA GLU A 152 -1.73 19.31 -4.53
C GLU A 152 -1.04 17.93 -4.51
N ASP A 153 -0.18 17.70 -5.49
CA ASP A 153 0.70 16.53 -5.53
C ASP A 153 1.86 16.75 -4.54
N VAL A 154 1.82 16.03 -3.42
CA VAL A 154 2.84 16.12 -2.37
C VAL A 154 3.77 14.92 -2.47
N PRO A 155 5.07 15.11 -2.78
CA PRO A 155 6.00 14.01 -2.93
C PRO A 155 6.29 13.34 -1.58
N MET A 156 6.68 12.08 -1.63
CA MET A 156 6.92 11.26 -0.42
C MET A 156 8.05 11.79 0.48
N ASP A 157 9.02 12.53 -0.08
CA ASP A 157 10.14 13.13 0.65
C ASP A 157 9.94 14.62 0.98
N GLU A 158 8.70 15.11 0.94
CA GLU A 158 8.35 16.49 1.32
C GLU A 158 8.74 16.79 2.77
N LYS A 159 9.31 17.98 2.99
CA LYS A 159 9.85 18.45 4.28
C LYS A 159 9.35 19.83 4.67
N SER A 160 8.59 20.49 3.81
CA SER A 160 8.02 21.81 4.09
C SER A 160 6.88 21.70 5.10
N ASP A 161 7.10 22.25 6.29
CA ASP A 161 6.08 22.32 7.34
C ASP A 161 4.76 22.90 6.83
N GLN A 162 4.82 23.93 5.97
CA GLN A 162 3.63 24.56 5.41
C GLN A 162 2.76 23.57 4.63
N LYS A 163 3.38 22.73 3.80
CA LYS A 163 2.67 21.72 3.00
C LYS A 163 2.15 20.59 3.88
N LEU A 164 2.98 20.12 4.82
CA LEU A 164 2.58 19.07 5.76
C LEU A 164 1.43 19.52 6.68
N ILE A 165 1.44 20.78 7.13
CA ILE A 165 0.34 21.39 7.88
C ILE A 165 -0.94 21.45 7.04
N ASN A 166 -0.82 21.80 5.76
CA ASN A 166 -1.97 21.78 4.86
C ASN A 166 -2.53 20.36 4.68
N MET A 167 -1.69 19.34 4.49
CA MET A 167 -2.12 17.94 4.43
C MET A 167 -2.84 17.51 5.72
N MET A 168 -2.32 17.88 6.89
CA MET A 168 -2.98 17.61 8.18
C MET A 168 -4.33 18.30 8.29
N TRP A 169 -4.44 19.53 7.80
CA TRP A 169 -5.70 20.28 7.75
C TRP A 169 -6.72 19.60 6.85
N GLU A 170 -6.31 19.18 5.64
CA GLU A 170 -7.15 18.46 4.69
C GLU A 170 -7.64 17.13 5.25
N ALA A 171 -6.75 16.37 5.90
CA ALA A 171 -7.12 15.14 6.60
C ALA A 171 -8.16 15.40 7.69
N LYS A 172 -7.99 16.46 8.49
CA LYS A 172 -8.96 16.85 9.53
C LYS A 172 -10.30 17.27 8.93
N ALA A 173 -10.30 18.07 7.87
CA ALA A 173 -11.50 18.49 7.16
C ALA A 173 -12.25 17.30 6.56
N TYR A 174 -11.51 16.35 5.96
CA TYR A 174 -12.04 15.09 5.43
C TYR A 174 -12.74 14.27 6.52
N ILE A 175 -12.10 14.08 7.67
CA ILE A 175 -12.69 13.34 8.79
C ILE A 175 -13.95 14.03 9.32
N TYR A 176 -13.94 15.36 9.40
CA TYR A 176 -15.11 16.14 9.82
C TYR A 176 -16.28 15.98 8.84
N ALA A 177 -16.01 16.05 7.53
CA ALA A 177 -17.02 15.84 6.49
C ALA A 177 -17.57 14.39 6.52
N ASN A 178 -16.73 13.41 6.85
CA ASN A 178 -17.09 11.99 6.92
C ASN A 178 -17.45 11.51 8.34
N ARG A 179 -17.77 12.42 9.27
CA ARG A 179 -18.00 12.09 10.69
C ARG A 179 -19.01 10.96 10.90
N ASN A 180 -20.05 10.88 10.08
CA ASN A 180 -21.09 9.85 10.20
C ASN A 180 -20.50 8.45 9.95
N LYS A 181 -19.64 8.30 8.94
CA LYS A 181 -18.92 7.06 8.63
C LYS A 181 -17.95 6.68 9.75
N VAL A 182 -17.30 7.67 10.37
CA VAL A 182 -16.42 7.44 11.52
C VAL A 182 -17.21 6.96 12.74
N ILE A 183 -18.37 7.56 13.01
CA ILE A 183 -19.26 7.13 14.10
C ILE A 183 -19.78 5.71 13.87
N GLU A 184 -20.17 5.39 12.63
CA GLU A 184 -20.58 4.04 12.24
C GLU A 184 -19.47 3.01 12.53
N MET A 185 -18.23 3.30 12.10
CA MET A 185 -17.06 2.47 12.39
C MET A 185 -16.83 2.31 13.90
N ILE A 186 -16.87 3.40 14.67
CA ILE A 186 -16.67 3.36 16.13
C ILE A 186 -17.72 2.49 16.81
N ASN A 187 -18.96 2.50 16.34
CA ASN A 187 -20.02 1.65 16.90
C ASN A 187 -19.78 0.15 16.68
N LEU A 188 -18.95 -0.23 15.70
CA LEU A 188 -18.57 -1.61 15.42
C LEU A 188 -17.32 -2.07 16.19
N LEU A 189 -16.55 -1.13 16.76
CA LEU A 189 -15.32 -1.41 17.53
C LEU A 189 -15.57 -1.65 19.04
N LYS A 190 -16.84 -1.68 19.46
CA LYS A 190 -17.27 -1.94 20.85
C LYS A 190 -17.36 -3.43 21.13
#